data_AF-A0A0L7K3G0-F1
#
_entry.id   AF-A0A0L7K3G0-F1
#
_cell.length_a   1.000
_cell.length_b   1.000
_cell.length_c   1.000
_cell.angle_alpha   90.00
_cell.angle_beta   90.00
_cell.angle_gamma   90.00
#
_symmetry.space_group_name_H-M   'P 1'
#
loop_
_entity.id
_entity.type
_entity.pdbx_description
1 polymer ?
#
loop_
_entity_poly.entity_id
_entity_poly.type
_entity_poly.pdbx_seq_one_letter_code
_entity_poly.pdbx_strand_id
1 'polypeptide(L)' 'DGSLEIIVVDHQTIQIGCPVTDLMYLIFTGTDKPFRDQYFDKLIDHYYTQLSEAMKRLDIDPETTYSRADFDFEMKE' A
#
# COMPACT_ATOMS: atom_id res chain seq x y z
N ASP A 1 -5.12 -1.47 -28.46
CA ASP A 1 -4.83 -0.01 -28.39
C ASP A 1 -3.48 0.29 -27.73
N GLY A 2 -2.76 -0.71 -27.19
CA GLY A 2 -1.48 -0.50 -26.51
C GLY A 2 -1.63 -0.19 -25.01
N SER A 3 -2.82 -0.36 -24.45
CA SER A 3 -3.06 -0.21 -23.01
C SER A 3 -2.28 -1.24 -22.19
N LEU A 4 -1.74 -0.79 -21.06
CA LEU A 4 -1.14 -1.65 -20.04
C LEU A 4 -2.22 -2.05 -19.04
N GLU A 5 -2.45 -3.35 -18.90
CA GLU A 5 -3.36 -3.91 -17.89
C GLU A 5 -2.55 -4.60 -16.80
N ILE A 6 -2.86 -4.31 -15.54
CA ILE A 6 -2.20 -4.90 -14.37
C ILE A 6 -3.11 -6.00 -13.82
N ILE A 7 -2.58 -7.22 -13.75
CA ILE A 7 -3.27 -8.39 -13.20
C ILE A 7 -2.48 -8.88 -11.99
N VAL A 8 -3.12 -8.87 -10.82
CA VAL A 8 -2.56 -9.48 -9.61
C VAL A 8 -2.69 -10.99 -9.75
N VAL A 9 -1.59 -11.71 -9.54
CA VAL A 9 -1.52 -13.18 -9.64
C VAL A 9 -0.94 -13.75 -8.35
N ASP A 10 -1.04 -15.06 -8.19
CA ASP A 10 -0.42 -15.82 -7.10
C ASP A 10 -0.80 -15.33 -5.68
N HIS A 11 -1.98 -15.76 -5.23
CA HIS A 11 -2.57 -15.35 -3.95
C HIS A 11 -2.12 -16.20 -2.76
N GLN A 12 -1.11 -17.06 -2.90
CA GLN A 12 -0.75 -18.06 -1.88
C GLN A 12 -0.22 -17.44 -0.58
N THR A 13 0.24 -16.18 -0.61
CA THR A 13 0.79 -15.45 0.54
C THR A 13 -0.16 -14.38 1.08
N ILE A 14 -1.38 -14.24 0.55
CA ILE A 14 -2.34 -13.26 1.04
C ILE A 14 -2.80 -13.67 2.43
N GLN A 15 -2.75 -12.72 3.36
CA GLN A 15 -3.18 -12.90 4.74
C GLN A 15 -4.00 -11.70 5.21
N ILE A 16 -4.89 -11.93 6.17
CA ILE A 16 -5.60 -10.86 6.86
C ILE A 16 -4.66 -10.29 7.93
N GLY A 17 -4.38 -9.00 7.89
CA GLY A 17 -3.49 -8.37 8.85
C GLY A 17 -3.25 -6.90 8.56
N CYS A 18 -2.14 -6.40 9.11
CA CYS A 18 -1.70 -5.02 8.98
C CYS A 18 -1.45 -4.64 7.50
N PRO A 19 -2.13 -3.59 6.96
CA PRO A 19 -1.94 -3.14 5.58
C PRO A 19 -0.52 -2.71 5.23
N VAL A 20 0.30 -2.35 6.24
CA VAL A 20 1.73 -2.04 6.05
C VAL A 20 2.53 -3.25 5.60
N THR A 21 2.12 -4.47 5.97
CA THR A 21 2.85 -5.69 5.59
C THR A 21 2.84 -5.89 4.07
N ASP A 22 1.69 -5.68 3.43
CA ASP A 22 1.54 -5.77 1.98
C ASP A 22 2.37 -4.70 1.27
N LEU A 23 2.42 -3.49 1.83
CA LEU A 23 3.25 -2.39 1.33
C LEU A 23 4.74 -2.73 1.39
N MET A 24 5.22 -3.22 2.54
CA MET A 24 6.62 -3.58 2.73
C MET A 24 7.02 -4.71 1.79
N TYR A 25 6.16 -5.71 1.63
CA TYR A 25 6.38 -6.76 0.64
C TYR A 25 6.57 -6.16 -0.75
N LEU A 26 5.60 -5.37 -1.24
CA LEU A 26 5.66 -4.77 -2.58
C LEU A 26 6.90 -3.88 -2.79
N ILE A 27 7.22 -3.01 -1.84
CA ILE A 27 8.36 -2.09 -1.94
C ILE A 27 9.67 -2.87 -1.96
N PHE A 28 9.88 -3.79 -1.02
CA PHE A 28 11.17 -4.45 -0.88
C PHE A 28 11.42 -5.55 -1.91
N THR A 29 10.37 -6.23 -2.40
CA THR A 29 10.52 -7.23 -3.48
C THR A 29 10.49 -6.62 -4.87
N GLY A 30 9.84 -5.46 -5.05
CA GLY A 30 9.63 -4.83 -6.36
C GLY A 30 10.64 -3.75 -6.73
N THR A 31 11.49 -3.30 -5.81
CA THR A 31 12.41 -2.17 -6.05
C THR A 31 13.85 -2.50 -5.62
N ASP A 32 14.80 -1.66 -6.00
CA ASP A 32 16.18 -1.72 -5.54
C ASP A 32 16.48 -0.66 -4.46
N LYS A 33 17.68 -0.76 -3.87
CA LYS A 33 18.10 0.19 -2.83
C LYS A 33 18.16 1.63 -3.33
N PRO A 34 18.80 1.97 -4.47
CA PRO A 34 18.83 3.34 -4.97
C PRO A 34 17.45 3.97 -5.13
N PHE A 35 16.47 3.20 -5.62
CA PHE A 35 15.10 3.67 -5.74
C PHE A 35 14.49 3.96 -4.37
N ARG A 36 14.65 3.06 -3.40
CA ARG A 36 14.12 3.27 -2.04
C ARG A 36 14.79 4.47 -1.36
N ASP A 37 16.09 4.62 -1.48
CA ASP A 37 16.82 5.76 -0.90
C ASP A 37 16.27 7.11 -1.40
N GLN A 38 15.71 7.15 -2.61
CA GLN A 38 15.15 8.37 -3.20
C GLN A 38 13.63 8.54 -3.01
N TYR A 39 12.87 7.44 -2.95
CA TYR A 39 11.41 7.49 -3.08
C TYR A 39 10.63 6.83 -1.94
N PHE A 40 11.28 6.25 -0.93
CA PHE A 40 10.60 5.46 0.10
C PHE A 40 9.43 6.19 0.77
N ASP A 41 9.65 7.40 1.29
CA ASP A 41 8.58 8.18 1.95
C ASP A 41 7.42 8.50 0.99
N LYS A 42 7.74 8.78 -0.28
CA LYS A 42 6.72 9.05 -1.31
C LYS A 42 5.89 7.81 -1.62
N LEU A 43 6.49 6.61 -1.59
CA LEU A 43 5.78 5.36 -1.79
C LEU A 43 4.79 5.10 -0.64
N ILE A 44 5.21 5.39 0.59
CA ILE A 44 4.37 5.27 1.79
C ILE A 44 3.15 6.19 1.68
N ASP A 45 3.36 7.47 1.40
CA ASP A 45 2.26 8.45 1.26
C ASP A 45 1.34 8.11 0.08
N HIS A 46 1.92 7.68 -1.03
CA HIS A 46 1.14 7.25 -2.20
C HIS A 46 0.28 6.04 -1.87
N TYR A 47 0.82 5.04 -1.18
CA TYR A 47 0.07 3.85 -0.80
C TYR A 47 -1.14 4.18 0.07
N TYR A 48 -0.97 4.94 1.15
CA TYR A 48 -2.08 5.29 2.03
C TYR A 48 -3.16 6.10 1.29
N THR A 49 -2.74 6.99 0.37
CA THR A 49 -3.65 7.72 -0.51
C THR A 49 -4.47 6.76 -1.38
N GLN A 50 -3.82 5.83 -2.08
CA GLN A 50 -4.51 4.88 -2.96
C GLN A 50 -5.41 3.91 -2.18
N LEU A 51 -4.99 3.49 -0.98
CA LEU A 51 -5.79 2.67 -0.09
C LEU A 51 -7.04 3.41 0.38
N SER A 52 -6.90 4.68 0.79
CA SER A 52 -8.02 5.55 1.16
C SER A 52 -9.01 5.74 0.01
N GLU A 53 -8.52 5.98 -1.20
CA GLU A 53 -9.37 6.09 -2.40
C GLU A 53 -10.03 4.75 -2.78
N ALA A 54 -9.37 3.61 -2.54
CA ALA A 54 -9.98 2.29 -2.69
C ALA A 54 -11.10 2.06 -1.68
N MET A 55 -10.89 2.39 -0.40
CA MET A 55 -11.92 2.33 0.64
C MET A 55 -13.14 3.18 0.27
N LYS A 56 -12.93 4.43 -0.14
CA LYS A 56 -14.02 5.33 -0.56
C LYS A 56 -14.81 4.78 -1.75
N ARG A 57 -14.14 4.19 -2.75
CA ARG A 57 -14.82 3.52 -3.90
C ARG A 57 -15.68 2.33 -3.50
N LEU A 58 -15.42 1.76 -2.33
CA LEU A 58 -16.18 0.66 -1.73
C LEU A 58 -17.17 1.15 -0.67
N ASP A 59 -17.43 2.46 -0.60
CA ASP A 59 -18.29 3.13 0.39
C ASP A 59 -17.82 2.91 1.85
N ILE A 60 -16.52 2.73 2.05
CA ILE A 60 -15.87 2.62 3.36
C ILE A 60 -15.18 3.95 3.68
N ASP A 61 -15.46 4.51 4.86
CA ASP A 61 -14.82 5.73 5.33
C ASP A 61 -13.44 5.42 5.95
N PRO A 62 -12.33 5.87 5.34
CA PRO A 62 -10.99 5.60 5.85
C PRO A 62 -10.74 6.24 7.21
N GLU A 63 -11.33 7.40 7.51
CA GLU A 63 -11.07 8.10 8.78
C GLU A 63 -11.61 7.34 10.00
N THR A 64 -12.65 6.55 9.80
CA THR A 64 -13.26 5.72 10.86
C THR A 64 -12.83 4.27 10.83
N THR A 65 -12.31 3.79 9.70
CA THR A 65 -11.93 2.37 9.51
C THR A 65 -10.44 2.13 9.69
N TYR A 66 -9.60 2.98 9.09
CA TYR A 66 -8.14 2.87 9.13
C TYR A 66 -7.53 4.21 8.79
N SER A 67 -7.42 5.06 9.81
CA SER A 67 -7.04 6.47 9.64
C SER A 67 -5.55 6.62 9.31
N ARG A 68 -5.17 7.82 8.88
CA ARG A 68 -3.76 8.14 8.63
C ARG A 68 -2.93 7.97 9.91
N ALA A 69 -3.53 8.30 11.05
CA ALA A 69 -2.88 8.17 12.35
C ALA A 69 -2.62 6.71 12.71
N ASP A 70 -3.57 5.80 12.43
CA ASP A 70 -3.41 4.37 12.67
C ASP A 70 -2.32 3.78 11.77
N PHE A 71 -2.34 4.15 10.48
CA PHE A 71 -1.30 3.77 9.53
C PHE A 71 0.09 4.26 9.96
N ASP A 72 0.23 5.54 10.34
CA ASP A 72 1.51 6.10 10.80
C ASP A 72 1.98 5.50 12.14
N PHE A 73 1.07 4.99 12.97
CA PHE A 73 1.40 4.26 14.18
C PHE A 73 1.98 2.89 13.83
N GLU A 74 1.31 2.12 12.98
CA GLU A 74 1.75 0.79 12.54
C GLU A 74 3.07 0.84 11.76
N MET A 75 3.32 1.90 11.00
CA MET A 75 4.58 2.11 10.26
C MET A 75 5.81 2.31 11.17
N LYS A 76 5.62 2.62 12.45
CA LYS A 76 6.69 2.90 13.41
C LYS A 76 7.00 1.73 14.34
N GLU A 77 6.16 0.70 14.35
CA GLU A 77 6.41 -0.56 15.07
C GLU A 77 7.37 -1.47 14.29
#